data_AF-A0A102LAF2-F1
#
_entry.id   AF-A0A102LAF2-F1
#
_cell.length_a   1.000
_cell.length_b   1.000
_cell.length_c   1.000
_cell.angle_alpha   90.00
_cell.angle_beta   90.00
_cell.angle_gamma   90.00
#
_symmetry.space_group_name_H-M   'P 1'
#
loop_
_entity.id
_entity.type
_entity.pdbx_description
1 polymer ?
#
loop_
_entity_poly.entity_id
_entity_poly.type
_entity_poly.pdbx_seq_one_letter_code
_entity_poly.pdbx_strand_id
1 'polypeptide(L)'
;MTTRKGLRPGGRSARVQEAVHRAVRGLQQENGRDGLTVPAIAARAGVTPSTIYRRWGDLPQLLSDVAVENLLPDSLPPDTGSFRQDMENWLAQYLEEMSSEVGRALLRDVLSSADPLNAGQCARCIEEQLDRMREQALARGETPPACRTLMDYVIAPLVYRILFAAEAPAYAFAQALLDRVLARVVEIDA
;
A
#
# COMPACT_ATOMS: atom_id res chain seq x y z
N MET A 1 -42.83 -7.08 -9.31
CA MET A 1 -41.65 -7.84 -8.85
C MET A 1 -40.52 -7.59 -9.84
N THR A 2 -39.64 -6.63 -9.56
CA THR A 2 -38.56 -6.23 -10.47
C THR A 2 -37.23 -6.67 -9.84
N THR A 3 -36.76 -7.84 -10.25
CA THR A 3 -35.60 -8.49 -9.63
C THR A 3 -34.31 -7.76 -10.04
N ARG A 4 -33.59 -7.24 -9.03
CA ARG A 4 -32.28 -6.60 -9.11
C ARG A 4 -31.31 -7.53 -9.86
N LYS A 5 -30.81 -7.10 -11.02
CA LYS A 5 -29.79 -7.81 -11.81
C LYS A 5 -28.47 -7.77 -11.04
N GLY A 6 -28.13 -8.89 -10.41
CA GLY A 6 -26.89 -9.05 -9.65
C GLY A 6 -25.65 -8.76 -10.51
N LEU A 7 -24.78 -7.89 -9.99
CA LEU A 7 -23.41 -7.75 -10.46
C LEU A 7 -22.71 -9.10 -10.29
N ARG A 8 -22.30 -9.73 -11.39
CA ARG A 8 -21.56 -11.00 -11.37
C ARG A 8 -20.07 -10.70 -11.17
N PRO A 9 -19.42 -11.26 -10.13
CA PRO A 9 -17.95 -11.26 -10.04
C PRO A 9 -17.35 -12.02 -11.23
N GLY A 10 -16.27 -11.52 -11.84
CA GLY A 10 -15.54 -12.22 -12.91
C GLY A 10 -15.95 -11.91 -14.37
N GLY A 11 -16.60 -10.76 -14.63
CA GLY A 11 -16.96 -10.33 -16.00
C GLY A 11 -15.76 -9.96 -16.89
N ARG A 12 -16.01 -9.72 -18.19
CA ARG A 12 -15.01 -9.27 -19.19
C ARG A 12 -14.14 -8.09 -18.69
N SER A 13 -14.71 -7.19 -17.89
CA SER A 13 -14.00 -6.03 -17.35
C SER A 13 -12.89 -6.40 -16.35
N ALA A 14 -13.12 -7.41 -15.49
CA ALA A 14 -12.13 -7.87 -14.53
C ALA A 14 -10.96 -8.57 -15.24
N ARG A 15 -11.26 -9.41 -16.24
CA ARG A 15 -10.22 -10.06 -17.06
C ARG A 15 -9.34 -9.06 -17.81
N VAL A 16 -9.95 -8.00 -18.34
CA VAL A 16 -9.21 -6.90 -18.98
C VAL A 16 -8.34 -6.15 -17.98
N GLN A 17 -8.85 -5.88 -16.77
CA GLN A 17 -8.05 -5.27 -15.70
C GLN A 17 -6.80 -6.11 -15.41
N GLU A 18 -7.02 -7.38 -15.11
CA GLU A 18 -5.96 -8.30 -14.72
C GLU A 18 -4.91 -8.47 -15.83
N ALA A 19 -5.35 -8.56 -17.10
CA ALA A 19 -4.45 -8.63 -18.25
C ALA A 19 -3.59 -7.37 -18.39
N VAL A 20 -4.19 -6.18 -18.22
CA VAL A 20 -3.47 -4.91 -18.27
C VAL A 20 -2.50 -4.78 -17.08
N HIS A 21 -2.93 -5.09 -15.87
CA HIS A 21 -2.08 -5.02 -14.67
C HIS A 21 -0.89 -5.99 -14.79
N ARG A 22 -1.13 -7.21 -15.27
CA ARG A 22 -0.08 -8.20 -15.54
C ARG A 22 0.90 -7.71 -16.60
N ALA A 23 0.41 -7.06 -17.66
CA ALA A 23 1.26 -6.48 -18.69
C ALA A 23 2.13 -5.34 -18.15
N VAL A 24 1.58 -4.47 -17.30
CA VAL A 24 2.35 -3.41 -16.62
C VAL A 24 3.46 -4.01 -15.76
N ARG A 25 3.13 -4.97 -14.87
CA ARG A 25 4.12 -5.63 -13.99
C ARG A 25 5.23 -6.31 -14.78
N GLY A 26 4.88 -7.05 -15.84
CA GLY A 26 5.86 -7.73 -16.69
C GLY A 26 6.79 -6.74 -17.40
N LEU A 27 6.25 -5.66 -17.97
CA LEU A 27 7.06 -4.65 -18.65
C LEU A 27 7.92 -3.83 -17.67
N GLN A 28 7.45 -3.57 -16.45
CA GLN A 28 8.24 -2.95 -15.39
C GLN A 28 9.48 -3.79 -15.04
N GLN A 29 9.31 -5.11 -14.92
CA GLN A 29 10.42 -6.03 -14.66
C GLN A 29 11.40 -6.14 -15.84
N GLU A 30 10.90 -6.11 -17.07
CA GLU A 30 11.72 -6.24 -18.28
C GLU A 30 12.52 -4.97 -18.61
N ASN A 31 11.87 -3.80 -18.55
CA ASN A 31 12.37 -2.56 -19.17
C ASN A 31 12.46 -1.38 -18.19
N GLY A 32 12.10 -1.58 -16.91
CA GLY A 32 11.96 -0.51 -15.94
C GLY A 32 10.78 0.43 -16.23
N ARG A 33 10.62 1.45 -15.38
CA ARG A 33 9.49 2.40 -15.45
C ARG A 33 9.53 3.29 -16.70
N ASP A 34 10.72 3.73 -17.11
CA ASP A 34 10.88 4.70 -18.20
C ASP A 34 10.53 4.11 -19.58
N GLY A 35 10.55 2.78 -19.71
CA GLY A 35 10.17 2.07 -20.94
C GLY A 35 8.65 1.85 -21.11
N LEU A 36 7.83 2.24 -20.13
CA LEU A 36 6.40 1.99 -20.17
C LEU A 36 5.65 2.99 -21.05
N THR A 37 4.88 2.46 -22.00
CA THR A 37 3.98 3.26 -22.82
C THR A 37 2.63 2.56 -22.96
N VAL A 38 1.55 3.35 -23.10
CA VAL A 38 0.19 2.80 -23.30
C VAL A 38 0.13 1.84 -24.50
N PRO A 39 0.75 2.13 -25.67
CA PRO A 39 0.79 1.18 -26.78
C PRO A 39 1.47 -0.15 -26.46
N ALA A 40 2.62 -0.13 -25.76
CA ALA A 40 3.33 -1.34 -25.39
C ALA A 40 2.52 -2.20 -24.40
N ILE A 41 1.90 -1.55 -23.41
CA ILE A 41 1.02 -2.21 -22.43
C ILE A 41 -0.20 -2.82 -23.13
N ALA A 42 -0.85 -2.07 -24.01
CA ALA A 42 -2.02 -2.53 -24.77
C ALA A 42 -1.69 -3.75 -25.62
N ALA A 43 -0.57 -3.71 -26.34
CA ALA A 43 -0.09 -4.83 -27.16
C ALA A 43 0.16 -6.08 -26.31
N ARG A 44 0.84 -5.95 -25.16
CA ARG A 44 1.14 -7.08 -24.27
C ARG A 44 -0.12 -7.64 -23.59
N ALA A 45 -1.07 -6.79 -23.23
CA ALA A 45 -2.33 -7.17 -22.61
C ALA A 45 -3.37 -7.72 -23.61
N GLY A 46 -3.12 -7.63 -24.92
CA GLY A 46 -4.05 -8.05 -25.96
C GLY A 46 -5.30 -7.16 -26.06
N VAL A 47 -5.16 -5.87 -25.78
CA VAL A 47 -6.26 -4.87 -25.83
C VAL A 47 -5.88 -3.69 -26.72
N THR A 48 -6.85 -2.81 -27.00
CA THR A 48 -6.57 -1.55 -27.72
C THR A 48 -6.11 -0.45 -26.75
N PRO A 49 -5.28 0.51 -27.19
CA PRO A 49 -4.96 1.71 -26.40
C PRO A 49 -6.21 2.46 -25.93
N SER A 50 -7.25 2.52 -26.76
CA SER A 50 -8.55 3.14 -26.40
C SER A 50 -9.24 2.45 -25.22
N THR A 51 -9.04 1.14 -25.04
CA THR A 51 -9.56 0.40 -23.87
C THR A 51 -8.90 0.88 -22.58
N ILE A 52 -7.60 1.18 -22.64
CA ILE A 52 -6.84 1.72 -21.50
C ILE A 52 -7.27 3.15 -21.21
N TYR A 53 -7.20 4.05 -22.19
CA TYR A 53 -7.58 5.46 -22.00
C TYR A 53 -9.01 5.64 -21.50
N ARG A 54 -9.97 4.85 -21.98
CA ARG A 54 -11.36 4.94 -21.50
C ARG A 54 -11.50 4.63 -20.00
N ARG A 55 -10.64 3.78 -19.46
CA ARG A 55 -10.76 3.26 -18.09
C ARG A 55 -9.90 4.02 -17.09
N TRP A 56 -8.66 4.32 -17.46
CA TRP A 56 -7.71 4.99 -16.57
C TRP A 56 -7.46 6.45 -16.96
N GLY A 57 -7.86 6.91 -18.14
CA GLY A 57 -7.64 8.28 -18.58
C GLY A 57 -6.22 8.53 -19.07
N ASP A 58 -5.21 8.19 -18.28
CA ASP A 58 -3.80 8.35 -18.61
C ASP A 58 -2.91 7.22 -18.03
N LEU A 59 -1.61 7.29 -18.34
CA LEU A 59 -0.62 6.32 -17.87
C LEU A 59 -0.36 6.44 -16.35
N PRO A 60 -0.13 7.63 -15.76
CA PRO A 60 0.06 7.75 -14.31
C PRO A 60 -1.09 7.15 -13.48
N GLN A 61 -2.35 7.35 -13.88
CA GLN A 61 -3.49 6.74 -13.21
C GLN A 61 -3.47 5.21 -13.30
N LEU A 62 -3.09 4.65 -14.45
CA LEU A 62 -2.92 3.20 -14.60
C LEU A 62 -1.79 2.67 -13.71
N LEU A 63 -0.63 3.33 -13.69
CA LEU A 63 0.50 2.89 -12.87
C LEU A 63 0.17 3.00 -11.37
N SER A 64 -0.52 4.05 -10.97
CA SER A 64 -1.02 4.23 -9.60
C SER A 64 -2.01 3.12 -9.20
N ASP A 65 -2.93 2.73 -10.08
CA ASP A 65 -3.89 1.64 -9.84
C ASP A 65 -3.17 0.28 -9.68
N VAL A 66 -2.19 0.00 -10.54
CA VAL A 66 -1.35 -1.21 -10.43
C VAL A 66 -0.52 -1.20 -9.14
N ALA A 67 0.04 -0.04 -8.77
CA ALA A 67 0.87 0.07 -7.58
C ALA A 67 0.07 -0.14 -6.30
N VAL A 68 -1.14 0.42 -6.21
CA VAL A 68 -2.04 0.19 -5.08
C VAL A 68 -2.41 -1.28 -4.95
N GLU A 69 -2.70 -1.97 -6.05
CA GLU A 69 -2.99 -3.42 -6.03
C GLU A 69 -1.80 -4.23 -5.48
N ASN A 70 -0.56 -3.84 -5.84
CA ASN A 70 0.64 -4.52 -5.36
C ASN A 70 0.97 -4.23 -3.88
N LEU A 71 0.46 -3.13 -3.34
CA LEU A 71 0.64 -2.75 -1.93
C LEU A 71 -0.42 -3.38 -1.01
N LEU A 72 -1.41 -4.08 -1.58
CA LEU A 72 -2.36 -4.85 -0.79
C LEU A 72 -1.63 -6.02 -0.14
N PRO A 73 -1.74 -6.18 1.19
CA PRO A 73 -1.07 -7.28 1.89
C PRO A 73 -1.68 -8.62 1.47
N ASP A 74 -0.82 -9.63 1.23
CA ASP A 74 -1.25 -11.00 0.93
C ASP A 74 -1.80 -11.73 2.16
N SER A 75 -1.40 -11.30 3.36
CA SER A 75 -1.85 -11.87 4.62
C SER A 75 -1.91 -10.82 5.73
N LEU A 76 -2.72 -11.10 6.75
CA LEU A 76 -2.83 -10.23 7.91
C LEU A 76 -1.58 -10.35 8.79
N PRO A 77 -1.20 -9.29 9.54
CA PRO A 77 -0.12 -9.37 10.51
C PRO A 77 -0.35 -10.52 11.50
N PRO A 78 0.69 -11.32 11.82
CA PRO A 78 0.56 -12.41 12.77
C PRO A 78 0.34 -11.87 14.19
N ASP A 79 -0.56 -12.52 14.94
CA ASP A 79 -0.72 -12.26 16.38
C ASP A 79 0.38 -13.02 17.14
N THR A 80 1.38 -12.28 17.62
CA THR A 80 2.52 -12.83 18.36
C THR A 80 2.38 -12.68 19.88
N GLY A 81 1.22 -12.21 20.36
CA GLY A 81 0.89 -12.14 21.78
C GLY A 81 1.24 -10.83 22.48
N SER A 82 1.76 -9.82 21.79
CA SER A 82 1.85 -8.45 22.32
C SER A 82 1.83 -7.40 21.20
N PHE A 83 1.14 -6.27 21.42
CA PHE A 83 1.03 -5.21 20.42
C PHE A 83 2.39 -4.67 19.99
N ARG A 84 3.31 -4.54 20.95
CA ARG A 84 4.69 -4.12 20.69
C ARG A 84 5.39 -5.05 19.69
N GLN A 85 5.36 -6.35 19.96
CA GLN A 85 6.04 -7.33 19.11
C GLN A 85 5.39 -7.38 17.71
N ASP A 86 4.06 -7.32 17.65
CA ASP A 86 3.30 -7.29 16.39
C ASP A 86 3.72 -6.08 15.54
N MET A 87 3.78 -4.89 16.15
CA MET A 87 4.22 -3.65 15.49
C MET A 87 5.69 -3.68 15.07
N GLU A 88 6.59 -4.21 15.91
CA GLU A 88 8.01 -4.32 15.59
C GLU A 88 8.24 -5.24 14.37
N ASN A 89 7.59 -6.40 14.35
CA ASN A 89 7.65 -7.32 13.22
C ASN A 89 7.09 -6.69 11.94
N TRP A 90 5.92 -6.05 12.05
CA TRP A 90 5.29 -5.38 10.93
C TRP A 90 6.15 -4.22 10.39
N LEU A 91 6.73 -3.40 11.27
CA LEU A 91 7.61 -2.30 10.88
C LEU A 91 8.89 -2.78 10.22
N ALA A 92 9.47 -3.89 10.67
CA ALA A 92 10.65 -4.49 10.05
C ALA A 92 10.35 -4.89 8.61
N GLN A 93 9.26 -5.62 8.39
CA GLN A 93 8.82 -6.04 7.05
C GLN A 93 8.46 -4.83 6.18
N TYR A 94 7.64 -3.91 6.68
CA TYR A 94 7.23 -2.71 5.95
C TYR A 94 8.45 -1.89 5.51
N LEU A 95 9.42 -1.72 6.40
CA LEU A 95 10.62 -0.95 6.10
C LEU A 95 11.50 -1.64 5.06
N GLU A 96 11.69 -2.96 5.17
CA GLU A 96 12.44 -3.75 4.18
C GLU A 96 11.81 -3.62 2.79
N GLU A 97 10.50 -3.87 2.69
CA GLU A 97 9.76 -3.84 1.43
C GLU A 97 9.75 -2.43 0.82
N MET A 98 9.33 -1.42 1.60
CA MET A 98 9.14 -0.06 1.09
C MET A 98 10.45 0.70 0.86
N SER A 99 11.55 0.30 1.55
CA SER A 99 12.87 0.88 1.30
C SER A 99 13.58 0.31 0.08
N SER A 100 13.14 -0.83 -0.43
CA SER A 100 13.68 -1.42 -1.66
C SER A 100 13.46 -0.50 -2.87
N GLU A 101 14.24 -0.72 -3.94
CA GLU A 101 14.05 0.02 -5.20
C GLU A 101 12.62 -0.15 -5.74
N VAL A 102 12.08 -1.37 -5.66
CA VAL A 102 10.72 -1.71 -6.09
C VAL A 102 9.68 -0.99 -5.21
N GLY A 103 9.81 -1.05 -3.88
CA GLY A 103 8.90 -0.39 -2.96
C GLY A 103 8.85 1.12 -3.14
N ARG A 104 10.03 1.76 -3.30
CA ARG A 104 10.12 3.20 -3.61
C ARG A 104 9.47 3.54 -4.95
N ALA A 105 9.63 2.70 -5.96
CA ALA A 105 8.98 2.90 -7.26
C ALA A 105 7.45 2.82 -7.13
N LEU A 106 6.92 1.84 -6.37
CA LEU A 106 5.49 1.71 -6.09
C LEU A 106 4.94 2.94 -5.39
N LEU A 107 5.59 3.42 -4.32
CA LEU A 107 5.16 4.64 -3.62
C LEU A 107 5.13 5.85 -4.56
N ARG A 108 6.11 5.99 -5.46
CA ARG A 108 6.11 7.05 -6.48
C ARG A 108 5.04 6.85 -7.55
N ASP A 109 4.71 5.62 -7.91
CA ASP A 109 3.61 5.31 -8.84
C ASP A 109 2.26 5.71 -8.23
N VAL A 110 2.02 5.34 -6.97
CA VAL A 110 0.81 5.75 -6.22
C VAL A 110 0.64 7.27 -6.26
N LEU A 111 1.70 8.02 -5.97
CA LEU A 111 1.72 9.48 -5.93
C LEU A 111 1.74 10.15 -7.31
N SER A 112 1.92 9.41 -8.40
CA SER A 112 2.03 10.00 -9.75
C SER A 112 0.68 10.38 -10.37
N SER A 113 -0.42 9.86 -9.83
CA SER A 113 -1.76 10.25 -10.26
C SER A 113 -2.16 11.61 -9.68
N ALA A 114 -2.86 12.41 -10.49
CA ALA A 114 -3.52 13.63 -10.03
C ALA A 114 -4.79 13.34 -9.19
N ASP A 115 -5.35 12.14 -9.29
CA ASP A 115 -6.51 11.71 -8.51
C ASP A 115 -6.05 11.15 -7.14
N PRO A 116 -6.48 11.75 -6.02
CA PRO A 116 -6.08 11.29 -4.70
C PRO A 116 -6.70 9.94 -4.29
N LEU A 117 -7.64 9.38 -5.06
CA LEU A 117 -8.33 8.13 -4.72
C LEU A 117 -7.36 6.98 -4.41
N ASN A 118 -6.32 6.82 -5.23
CA ASN A 118 -5.34 5.74 -5.08
C ASN A 118 -4.40 5.98 -3.89
N ALA A 119 -3.96 7.23 -3.68
CA ALA A 119 -3.20 7.60 -2.48
C ALA A 119 -4.02 7.34 -1.20
N GLY A 120 -5.31 7.67 -1.22
CA GLY A 120 -6.24 7.36 -0.13
C GLY A 120 -6.48 5.87 0.07
N GLN A 121 -6.53 5.07 -0.99
CA GLN A 121 -6.61 3.60 -0.89
C GLN A 121 -5.33 3.03 -0.28
N CYS A 122 -4.14 3.50 -0.69
CA CYS A 122 -2.87 3.09 -0.09
C CYS A 122 -2.83 3.38 1.41
N ALA A 123 -3.26 4.57 1.83
CA ALA A 123 -3.34 4.92 3.25
C ALA A 123 -4.28 3.98 4.02
N ARG A 124 -5.48 3.72 3.47
CA ARG A 124 -6.46 2.80 4.07
C ARG A 124 -5.94 1.38 4.23
N CYS A 125 -5.12 0.88 3.30
CA CYS A 125 -4.54 -0.46 3.41
C CYS A 125 -3.58 -0.58 4.61
N ILE A 126 -2.86 0.50 4.93
CA ILE A 126 -2.01 0.55 6.12
C ILE A 126 -2.89 0.69 7.37
N GLU A 127 -3.86 1.59 7.36
CA GLU A 127 -4.79 1.79 8.48
C GLU A 127 -5.53 0.50 8.86
N GLU A 128 -6.00 -0.27 7.89
CA GLU A 128 -6.65 -1.56 8.10
C GLU A 128 -5.72 -2.56 8.81
N GLN A 129 -4.45 -2.66 8.42
CA GLN A 129 -3.48 -3.54 9.10
C GLN A 129 -3.20 -3.09 10.53
N LEU A 130 -3.03 -1.78 10.75
CA LEU A 130 -2.82 -1.22 12.08
C LEU A 130 -4.04 -1.47 12.97
N ASP A 131 -5.25 -1.24 12.46
CA ASP A 131 -6.48 -1.49 13.21
C ASP A 131 -6.67 -2.97 13.56
N ARG A 132 -6.25 -3.90 12.69
CA ARG A 132 -6.25 -5.33 13.04
C ARG A 132 -5.33 -5.66 14.21
N MET A 133 -4.09 -5.18 14.20
CA MET A 133 -3.18 -5.38 15.32
C MET A 133 -3.72 -4.74 16.60
N ARG A 134 -4.36 -3.57 16.50
CA ARG A 134 -5.02 -2.91 17.63
C ARG A 134 -6.21 -3.70 18.17
N GLU A 135 -7.06 -4.25 17.31
CA GLU A 135 -8.19 -5.11 17.70
C GLU A 135 -7.71 -6.34 18.47
N GLN A 136 -6.66 -7.01 17.99
CA GLN A 136 -6.05 -8.15 18.66
C GLN A 136 -5.49 -7.78 20.03
N ALA A 137 -4.77 -6.66 20.13
CA ALA A 137 -4.22 -6.15 21.38
C ALA A 137 -5.31 -5.79 22.41
N LEU A 138 -6.37 -5.10 21.98
CA LEU A 138 -7.52 -4.77 22.82
C LEU A 138 -8.20 -6.03 23.36
N ALA A 139 -8.32 -7.09 22.55
CA ALA A 139 -8.87 -8.37 22.98
C ALA A 139 -8.01 -9.06 24.06
N ARG A 140 -6.71 -8.76 24.13
CA ARG A 140 -5.77 -9.22 25.17
C ARG A 140 -5.75 -8.33 26.42
N GLY A 141 -6.50 -7.22 26.42
CA GLY A 141 -6.51 -6.25 27.52
C GLY A 141 -5.36 -5.25 27.47
N GLU A 142 -4.64 -5.15 26.35
CA GLU A 142 -3.66 -4.10 26.12
C GLU A 142 -4.34 -2.77 25.71
N THR A 143 -3.67 -1.64 25.90
CA THR A 143 -4.14 -0.30 25.52
C THR A 143 -3.30 0.26 24.36
N PRO A 144 -3.47 -0.24 23.12
CA PRO A 144 -2.66 0.22 22.01
C PRO A 144 -3.00 1.68 21.64
N PRO A 145 -2.02 2.46 21.14
CA PRO A 145 -2.28 3.80 20.61
C PRO A 145 -3.36 3.81 19.54
N ALA A 146 -4.03 4.95 19.34
CA ALA A 146 -4.96 5.13 18.23
C ALA A 146 -4.26 4.97 16.87
N CYS A 147 -4.97 4.41 15.87
CA CYS A 147 -4.44 4.21 14.51
C CYS A 147 -3.91 5.52 13.91
N ARG A 148 -4.66 6.63 14.05
CA ARG A 148 -4.20 7.97 13.65
C ARG A 148 -2.86 8.36 14.29
N THR A 149 -2.65 8.06 15.58
CA THR A 149 -1.38 8.33 16.26
C THR A 149 -0.23 7.53 15.63
N LEU A 150 -0.45 6.26 15.31
CA LEU A 150 0.55 5.43 14.63
C LEU A 150 0.86 5.96 13.22
N MET A 151 -0.17 6.34 12.47
CA MET A 151 -0.01 6.95 11.14
C MET A 151 0.80 8.25 11.19
N ASP A 152 0.44 9.16 12.09
CA ASP A 152 1.03 10.49 12.15
C ASP A 152 2.47 10.47 12.72
N TYR A 153 2.74 9.63 13.72
CA TYR A 153 4.01 9.66 14.46
C TYR A 153 4.99 8.54 14.12
N VAL A 154 4.53 7.46 13.46
CA VAL A 154 5.39 6.34 13.06
C VAL A 154 5.46 6.22 11.54
N ILE A 155 4.31 6.07 10.88
CA ILE A 155 4.28 5.76 9.44
C ILE A 155 4.69 6.96 8.58
N ALA A 156 4.12 8.15 8.81
CA ALA A 156 4.41 9.33 8.00
C ALA A 156 5.90 9.74 8.01
N PRO A 157 6.60 9.77 9.17
CA PRO A 157 8.04 10.01 9.18
C PRO A 157 8.87 8.96 8.44
N LEU A 158 8.44 7.69 8.47
CA LEU A 158 9.09 6.60 7.72
C LEU A 158 8.92 6.79 6.22
N VAL A 159 7.69 7.02 5.75
CA VAL A 159 7.40 7.27 4.33
C VAL A 159 8.19 8.48 3.82
N TYR A 160 8.25 9.56 4.61
CA TYR A 160 9.07 10.72 4.27
C TYR A 160 10.55 10.34 4.09
N ARG A 161 11.14 9.61 5.05
CA ARG A 161 12.54 9.18 4.96
C ARG A 161 12.78 8.23 3.78
N ILE A 162 11.86 7.30 3.52
CA ILE A 162 11.96 6.35 2.39
C ILE A 162 11.99 7.08 1.04
N LEU A 163 11.13 8.09 0.87
CA LEU A 163 10.99 8.79 -0.41
C LEU A 163 12.01 9.89 -0.64
N PHE A 164 12.39 10.61 0.41
CA PHE A 164 13.12 11.88 0.29
C PHE A 164 14.55 11.85 0.85
N ALA A 165 14.92 10.86 1.66
CA ALA A 165 16.30 10.73 2.13
C ALA A 165 17.18 10.03 1.09
N ALA A 166 18.47 10.39 1.06
CA ALA A 166 19.45 9.76 0.15
C ALA A 166 19.61 8.25 0.44
N GLU A 167 19.61 7.89 1.73
CA GLU A 167 19.71 6.52 2.21
C GLU A 167 18.42 6.08 2.89
N ALA A 168 18.10 4.78 2.79
CA ALA A 168 16.96 4.20 3.50
C ALA A 168 17.12 4.39 5.02
N PRO A 169 16.03 4.70 5.75
CA PRO A 169 16.11 4.76 7.20
C PRO A 169 16.44 3.37 7.75
N ALA A 170 17.34 3.31 8.73
CA ALA A 170 17.63 2.06 9.44
C ALA A 170 16.42 1.65 10.31
N TYR A 171 16.26 0.34 10.58
CA TYR A 171 15.19 -0.18 11.43
C TYR A 171 15.18 0.45 12.84
N ALA A 172 16.35 0.76 13.39
CA ALA A 172 16.47 1.48 14.68
C ALA A 172 15.74 2.83 14.70
N PHE A 173 15.59 3.49 13.54
CA PHE A 173 14.78 4.72 13.44
C PHE A 173 13.29 4.42 13.62
N ALA A 174 12.77 3.36 12.99
CA ALA A 174 11.39 2.92 13.15
C ALA A 174 11.09 2.51 14.61
N GLN A 175 12.00 1.77 15.24
CA GLN A 175 11.88 1.39 16.65
C GLN A 175 11.83 2.62 17.57
N ALA A 176 12.72 3.60 17.35
CA ALA A 176 12.73 4.82 18.16
C ALA A 176 11.43 5.65 18.02
N LEU A 177 10.77 5.64 16.85
CA LEU A 177 9.47 6.27 16.67
C LEU A 177 8.37 5.53 17.45
N LEU A 178 8.34 4.20 17.34
CA LEU A 178 7.40 3.36 18.06
C LEU A 178 7.55 3.52 19.58
N ASP A 179 8.78 3.48 20.09
CA ASP A 179 9.07 3.63 21.53
C ASP A 179 8.56 4.96 22.09
N ARG A 180 8.71 6.06 21.35
CA ARG A 180 8.21 7.38 21.78
C ARG A 180 6.69 7.43 21.86
N VAL A 181 6.01 6.77 20.92
CA VAL A 181 4.54 6.70 20.92
C VAL A 181 4.05 5.84 22.08
N LEU A 182 4.67 4.68 22.31
CA LEU A 182 4.30 3.77 23.39
C LEU A 182 4.60 4.37 24.77
N ALA A 183 5.71 5.09 24.94
CA ALA A 183 6.05 5.76 26.21
C ALA A 183 5.04 6.86 26.58
N ARG A 184 4.54 7.62 25.59
CA ARG A 184 3.53 8.68 25.82
C ARG A 184 2.15 8.15 26.18
N VAL A 185 1.78 6.94 25.74
CA VAL A 185 0.53 6.32 26.19
C VAL A 185 0.57 6.00 27.68
N VAL A 186 1.74 5.61 28.20
CA VAL A 186 1.91 5.35 29.65
C VAL A 186 1.77 6.63 30.48
N GLU A 187 2.12 7.80 29.93
CA GLU A 187 2.03 9.08 30.66
C GLU A 187 0.63 9.71 30.69
N ILE A 188 -0.30 9.30 29.82
CA ILE A 188 -1.67 9.86 29.78
C ILE A 188 -2.61 9.14 30.77
N ASP A 189 -2.27 7.92 31.17
CA ASP A 189 -3.07 7.09 32.08
C ASP A 189 -2.53 7.05 33.54
N ALA A 190 -1.60 7.96 33.91
CA ALA A 190 -1.03 8.12 35.26
C ALA A 190 -1.37 9.48 35.89
#